data_AF-A0AA39LAC1-F1
#
_entry.id   AF-A0AA39LAC1-F1
#
_cell.length_a   1.000
_cell.length_b   1.000
_cell.length_c   1.000
_cell.angle_alpha   90.00
_cell.angle_beta   90.00
_cell.angle_gamma   90.00
#
_symmetry.space_group_name_H-M   'P 1'
#
loop_
_entity.id
_entity.type
_entity.pdbx_description
1 polymer ?
#
loop_
_entity_poly.entity_id
_entity_poly.type
_entity_poly.pdbx_seq_one_letter_code
_entity_poly.pdbx_strand_id
1 'polypeptide(L)'
;MGDGKVIMPNRFKDSAELLVNEIGKYPNIYEQHLNLNTDVSCLSEQGAQDWAKVMEIMQAKYGTELDDDMAWRSWRTVRYKYIHYLRNKKAPSSSWKWIGKIPFLENLTDSQLSGEQSSRDAEQAKPEGANNAERPLSLEFGEQIIIDLAAEISKHPVFHDYDYMKDHPTTDDLPEEAQAIWDSIIRNLQKTYNGACSRKAWRAYRNLRSSYNTRCPAKYKDALAFLNQSKKRQATSAINNESNSADGEPKRKTRSSGASVRINYNENSVGEDYVDIMGDFSPVGSVAPPSPPRLFGPNNMPPLISPSRQRVAQRRQPDIVDIQSLSARHSALQEHPRRPAQAITGGPLRRPIASSTPRIIQRPGQSVARPNPTSVQPAQPASDPDDAFRRNLEHAFMKLATSHNAEENIAKFKANIIRTLNNAYDEI
;
A
#
# COMPACT_ATOMS: atom_id res chain seq x y z
N MET A 1 -3.52 -11.53 -2.51
CA MET A 1 -4.07 -10.32 -3.16
C MET A 1 -4.75 -10.80 -4.42
N GLY A 2 -6.07 -10.62 -4.54
CA GLY A 2 -6.78 -11.07 -5.73
C GLY A 2 -6.26 -10.34 -6.97
N ASP A 3 -6.23 -11.02 -8.11
CA ASP A 3 -6.02 -10.43 -9.44
C ASP A 3 -7.22 -9.51 -9.76
N GLY A 4 -7.30 -8.40 -9.03
CA GLY A 4 -8.23 -7.31 -9.28
C GLY A 4 -7.89 -6.78 -10.65
N LYS A 5 -8.59 -7.27 -11.66
CA LYS A 5 -8.54 -6.78 -13.03
C LYS A 5 -9.08 -5.35 -12.96
N VAL A 6 -8.21 -4.39 -12.65
CA VAL A 6 -8.52 -2.96 -12.71
C VAL A 6 -8.72 -2.66 -14.19
N ILE A 7 -9.95 -2.82 -14.63
CA ILE A 7 -10.41 -2.45 -15.95
C ILE A 7 -11.00 -1.07 -15.76
N MET A 8 -10.38 -0.06 -16.41
CA MET A 8 -11.05 1.20 -16.67
C MET A 8 -12.49 0.91 -17.10
N PRO A 9 -13.51 1.53 -16.47
CA PRO A 9 -14.91 1.32 -16.83
C PRO A 9 -15.08 1.33 -18.35
N ASN A 10 -15.93 0.45 -18.89
CA ASN A 10 -16.10 0.29 -20.35
C ASN A 10 -16.42 1.60 -21.11
N ARG A 11 -16.90 2.64 -20.42
CA ARG A 11 -17.09 3.99 -20.99
C ARG A 11 -15.78 4.69 -21.39
N PHE A 12 -14.64 4.22 -20.91
CA PHE A 12 -13.30 4.76 -21.16
C PHE A 12 -12.44 3.82 -22.02
N LYS A 13 -13.03 3.02 -22.92
CA LYS A 13 -12.29 2.05 -23.75
C LYS A 13 -11.11 2.67 -24.51
N ASP A 14 -11.29 3.92 -24.97
CA ASP A 14 -10.28 4.65 -25.74
C ASP A 14 -9.35 5.51 -24.87
N SER A 15 -9.64 5.62 -23.56
CA SER A 15 -8.85 6.47 -22.65
C SER A 15 -7.44 5.93 -22.46
N ALA A 16 -7.28 4.60 -22.46
CA ALA A 16 -5.96 3.99 -22.32
C ALA A 16 -5.04 4.36 -23.50
N GLU A 17 -5.58 4.50 -24.71
CA GLU A 17 -4.79 4.87 -25.88
C GLU A 17 -4.39 6.34 -25.84
N LEU A 18 -5.31 7.24 -25.46
CA LEU A 18 -4.96 8.64 -25.21
C LEU A 18 -3.91 8.77 -24.10
N LEU A 19 -4.12 8.09 -22.97
CA LEU A 19 -3.22 8.11 -21.81
C LEU A 19 -1.80 7.70 -22.20
N VAL A 20 -1.67 6.61 -22.94
CA VAL A 20 -0.36 6.12 -23.43
C VAL A 20 0.28 7.13 -24.38
N ASN A 21 -0.49 7.70 -25.31
CA ASN A 21 0.01 8.70 -26.26
C ASN A 21 0.48 9.98 -25.57
N GLU A 22 -0.26 10.44 -24.56
CA GLU A 22 0.10 11.63 -23.79
C GLU A 22 1.32 11.37 -22.90
N ILE A 23 1.38 10.24 -22.18
CA ILE A 23 2.54 9.88 -21.37
C ILE A 23 3.81 9.76 -22.21
N GLY A 24 3.71 9.27 -23.45
CA GLY A 24 4.85 9.18 -24.37
C GLY A 24 5.53 10.52 -24.67
N LYS A 25 4.88 11.65 -24.38
CA LYS A 25 5.46 12.99 -24.53
C LYS A 25 6.32 13.42 -23.32
N TYR A 26 6.26 12.68 -22.21
CA TYR A 26 6.85 13.08 -20.93
C TYR A 26 7.81 12.01 -20.38
N PRO A 27 9.11 12.09 -20.74
CA PRO A 27 10.14 11.13 -20.29
C PRO A 27 10.23 11.00 -18.78
N ASN A 28 10.05 12.12 -18.06
CA ASN A 28 10.08 12.15 -16.61
C ASN A 28 9.03 11.24 -15.95
N ILE A 29 7.99 10.80 -16.67
CA ILE A 29 6.98 9.87 -16.15
C ILE A 29 7.39 8.42 -16.42
N TYR A 30 7.73 8.08 -17.67
CA TYR A 30 7.94 6.69 -18.08
C TYR A 30 9.36 6.17 -17.86
N GLU A 31 10.36 7.04 -17.73
CA GLU A 31 11.75 6.66 -17.42
C GLU A 31 11.94 6.38 -15.93
N GLN A 32 11.05 6.89 -15.07
CA GLN A 32 11.10 6.58 -13.65
C GLN A 32 10.85 5.09 -13.39
N HIS A 33 11.57 4.54 -12.42
CA HIS A 33 11.40 3.15 -12.01
C HIS A 33 10.12 3.00 -11.19
N LEU A 34 9.02 2.62 -11.84
CA LEU A 34 7.70 2.46 -11.20
C LEU A 34 7.38 0.98 -11.06
N ASN A 35 7.03 0.56 -9.85
CA ASN A 35 6.44 -0.75 -9.61
C ASN A 35 4.90 -0.68 -9.70
N LEU A 36 4.24 -1.85 -9.76
CA LEU A 36 2.76 -1.98 -9.76
C LEU A 36 2.06 -1.35 -8.55
N ASN A 37 2.83 -0.90 -7.56
CA ASN A 37 2.39 -0.38 -6.29
C ASN A 37 2.79 1.09 -6.05
N THR A 38 3.50 1.70 -7.01
CA THR A 38 4.02 3.07 -6.89
C THR A 38 2.87 4.04 -6.99
N ASP A 39 2.73 4.89 -5.99
CA ASP A 39 1.75 5.96 -5.96
C ASP A 39 2.23 7.15 -6.82
N VAL A 40 1.32 7.96 -7.34
CA VAL A 40 1.61 9.16 -8.12
C VAL A 40 2.45 10.15 -7.31
N SER A 41 2.26 10.17 -5.98
CA SER A 41 3.04 10.95 -5.03
C SER A 41 4.52 10.58 -4.97
N CYS A 42 4.89 9.42 -5.53
CA CYS A 42 6.27 8.94 -5.60
C CYS A 42 7.02 9.45 -6.85
N LEU A 43 6.34 10.18 -7.73
CA LEU A 43 6.99 10.80 -8.87
C LEU A 43 7.97 11.87 -8.40
N SER A 44 9.10 12.00 -9.10
CA SER A 44 9.93 13.21 -8.98
C SER A 44 9.10 14.47 -9.25
N GLU A 45 9.54 15.62 -8.75
CA GLU A 45 8.84 16.89 -8.91
C GLU A 45 8.49 17.19 -10.39
N GLN A 46 9.43 16.99 -11.30
CA GLN A 46 9.20 17.16 -12.73
C GLN A 46 8.20 16.12 -13.28
N GLY A 47 8.29 14.87 -12.82
CA GLY A 47 7.34 13.82 -13.17
C GLY A 47 5.92 14.14 -12.69
N ALA A 48 5.76 14.71 -11.50
CA ALA A 48 4.46 15.13 -10.97
C ALA A 48 3.87 16.30 -11.77
N GLN A 49 4.69 17.29 -12.15
CA GLN A 49 4.27 18.39 -13.02
C GLN A 49 3.85 17.88 -14.41
N ASP A 50 4.61 16.97 -14.99
CA ASP A 50 4.28 16.39 -16.30
C ASP A 50 3.03 15.51 -16.22
N TRP A 51 2.84 14.79 -15.12
CA TRP A 51 1.64 14.01 -14.87
C TRP A 51 0.39 14.89 -14.72
N ALA A 52 0.50 16.05 -14.06
CA ALA A 52 -0.59 17.02 -13.98
C ALA A 52 -1.05 17.49 -15.37
N LYS A 53 -0.12 17.71 -16.32
CA LYS A 53 -0.46 18.05 -17.72
C LYS A 53 -1.17 16.90 -18.44
N VAL A 54 -0.72 15.65 -18.22
CA VAL A 54 -1.41 14.47 -18.76
C VAL A 54 -2.85 14.43 -18.26
N MET A 55 -3.05 14.64 -16.96
CA MET A 55 -4.38 14.61 -16.35
C MET A 55 -5.29 15.76 -16.81
N GLU A 56 -4.75 16.95 -17.04
CA GLU A 56 -5.49 18.07 -17.64
C GLU A 56 -6.09 17.67 -19.00
N ILE A 57 -5.30 17.05 -19.88
CA ILE A 57 -5.75 16.60 -21.21
C ILE A 57 -6.77 15.47 -21.09
N MET A 58 -6.53 14.52 -20.17
CA MET A 58 -7.43 13.40 -19.93
C MET A 58 -8.78 13.86 -19.41
N GLN A 59 -8.81 14.79 -18.45
CA GLN A 59 -10.02 15.38 -17.88
C GLN A 59 -10.75 16.28 -18.88
N ALA A 60 -10.03 17.00 -19.74
CA ALA A 60 -10.65 17.79 -20.81
C ALA A 60 -11.45 16.93 -21.80
N LYS A 61 -10.98 15.70 -22.08
CA LYS A 61 -11.67 14.79 -23.02
C LYS A 61 -12.73 13.92 -22.36
N TYR A 62 -12.48 13.42 -21.15
CA TYR A 62 -13.32 12.42 -20.48
C TYR A 62 -14.14 12.97 -19.31
N GLY A 63 -13.99 14.25 -19.00
CA GLY A 63 -14.65 14.92 -17.88
C GLY A 63 -13.95 14.69 -16.54
N THR A 64 -14.51 15.31 -15.50
CA THR A 64 -14.01 15.22 -14.11
C THR A 64 -14.28 13.88 -13.44
N GLU A 65 -15.06 12.99 -14.09
CA GLU A 65 -15.28 11.62 -13.59
C GLU A 65 -14.02 10.74 -13.67
N LEU A 66 -13.03 11.15 -14.46
CA LEU A 66 -11.77 10.43 -14.56
C LEU A 66 -10.86 10.83 -13.41
N ASP A 67 -10.89 10.00 -12.37
CA ASP A 67 -10.01 10.11 -11.21
C ASP A 67 -8.54 9.88 -11.57
N ASP A 68 -7.67 10.65 -10.93
CA ASP A 68 -6.22 10.62 -11.11
C ASP A 68 -5.66 9.23 -10.80
N ASP A 69 -6.13 8.67 -9.70
CA ASP A 69 -5.68 7.41 -9.16
C ASP A 69 -6.05 6.24 -10.11
N MET A 70 -7.21 6.33 -10.75
CA MET A 70 -7.67 5.38 -11.77
C MET A 70 -6.82 5.46 -13.05
N ALA A 71 -6.51 6.67 -13.52
CA ALA A 71 -5.64 6.88 -14.68
C ALA A 71 -4.22 6.33 -14.40
N TRP A 72 -3.67 6.66 -13.23
CA TRP A 72 -2.35 6.20 -12.81
C TRP A 72 -2.25 4.67 -12.69
N ARG A 73 -3.22 4.02 -12.05
CA ARG A 73 -3.30 2.53 -11.98
C ARG A 73 -3.38 1.90 -13.37
N SER A 74 -4.12 2.53 -14.27
CA SER A 74 -4.28 2.05 -15.65
C SER A 74 -2.96 2.13 -16.42
N TRP A 75 -2.26 3.26 -16.34
CA TRP A 75 -0.94 3.43 -16.94
C TRP A 75 0.05 2.38 -16.43
N ARG A 76 0.18 2.22 -15.10
CA ARG A 76 1.12 1.25 -14.50
C ARG A 76 0.82 -0.18 -14.94
N THR A 77 -0.46 -0.53 -15.08
CA THR A 77 -0.88 -1.84 -15.58
C THR A 77 -0.46 -2.05 -17.04
N VAL A 78 -0.65 -1.05 -17.91
CA VAL A 78 -0.21 -1.11 -19.31
C VAL A 78 1.31 -1.26 -19.38
N ARG A 79 2.05 -0.40 -18.68
CA ARG A 79 3.52 -0.42 -18.63
C ARG A 79 4.04 -1.78 -18.16
N TYR A 80 3.54 -2.30 -17.04
CA TYR A 80 3.96 -3.60 -16.50
C TYR A 80 3.73 -4.74 -17.49
N LYS A 81 2.53 -4.81 -18.09
CA LYS A 81 2.20 -5.86 -19.07
C LYS A 81 3.05 -5.77 -20.32
N TYR A 82 3.40 -4.55 -20.75
CA TYR A 82 4.23 -4.31 -21.91
C TYR A 82 5.69 -4.69 -21.65
N ILE A 83 6.28 -4.24 -20.54
CA ILE A 83 7.64 -4.63 -20.13
C ILE A 83 7.74 -6.15 -19.94
N HIS A 84 6.76 -6.76 -19.28
CA HIS A 84 6.71 -8.21 -19.10
C HIS A 84 6.66 -8.95 -20.45
N TYR A 85 5.97 -8.39 -21.44
CA TYR A 85 5.95 -8.92 -22.80
C TYR A 85 7.33 -8.81 -23.47
N LEU A 86 7.96 -7.63 -23.44
CA LEU A 86 9.30 -7.41 -24.02
C LEU A 86 10.33 -8.40 -23.47
N ARG A 87 10.32 -8.62 -22.14
CA ARG A 87 11.26 -9.54 -21.48
C ARG A 87 11.03 -10.99 -21.84
N ASN A 88 9.79 -11.45 -21.76
CA ASN A 88 9.51 -12.88 -21.92
C ASN A 88 9.34 -13.32 -23.37
N LYS A 89 9.11 -12.37 -24.30
CA LYS A 89 8.72 -12.60 -25.70
C LYS A 89 7.53 -13.56 -25.87
N LYS A 90 6.85 -13.93 -24.79
CA LYS A 90 5.64 -14.74 -24.74
C LYS A 90 4.49 -13.77 -24.59
N ALA A 91 3.72 -13.58 -25.66
CA ALA A 91 2.57 -12.68 -25.67
C ALA A 91 1.49 -13.17 -24.70
N PRO A 92 1.17 -12.44 -23.63
CA PRO A 92 -0.12 -12.60 -22.99
C PRO A 92 -1.19 -12.18 -24.01
N SER A 93 -2.27 -12.96 -24.15
CA SER A 93 -3.38 -12.76 -25.11
C SER A 93 -4.06 -11.37 -25.05
N SER A 94 -3.72 -10.50 -24.10
CA SER A 94 -4.26 -9.14 -24.00
C SER A 94 -3.24 -8.00 -24.16
N SER A 95 -1.93 -8.28 -24.18
CA SER A 95 -0.88 -7.25 -24.28
C SER A 95 -0.55 -6.85 -25.72
N TRP A 96 -0.93 -7.68 -26.70
CA TRP A 96 -0.58 -7.50 -28.10
C TRP A 96 -1.09 -6.19 -28.71
N LYS A 97 -2.19 -5.63 -28.19
CA LYS A 97 -2.75 -4.36 -28.69
C LYS A 97 -1.83 -3.15 -28.49
N TRP A 98 -0.81 -3.27 -27.63
CA TRP A 98 0.15 -2.19 -27.33
C TRP A 98 1.48 -2.34 -28.08
N ILE A 99 1.72 -3.48 -28.73
CA ILE A 99 2.94 -3.71 -29.52
C ILE A 99 3.00 -2.70 -30.66
N GLY A 100 4.13 -2.00 -30.79
CA GLY A 100 4.32 -0.91 -31.77
C GLY A 100 3.60 0.41 -31.43
N LYS A 101 2.69 0.43 -30.46
CA LYS A 101 2.02 1.67 -30.00
C LYS A 101 2.79 2.41 -28.91
N ILE A 102 3.75 1.75 -28.27
CA ILE A 102 4.52 2.32 -27.15
C ILE A 102 6.04 2.25 -27.41
N PRO A 103 6.54 2.80 -28.52
CA PRO A 103 7.94 2.67 -28.91
C PRO A 103 8.90 3.29 -27.88
N PHE A 104 8.44 4.31 -27.13
CA PHE A 104 9.25 4.94 -26.10
C PHE A 104 9.57 4.01 -24.91
N LEU A 105 8.79 2.95 -24.69
CA LEU A 105 9.11 1.93 -23.68
C LEU A 105 10.09 0.87 -24.20
N GLU A 106 10.27 0.73 -25.53
CA GLU A 106 11.24 -0.21 -26.13
C GLU A 106 12.68 0.26 -25.89
N ASN A 107 12.87 1.58 -25.80
CA ASN A 107 14.16 2.22 -25.54
C ASN A 107 14.55 2.22 -24.06
N LEU A 108 13.67 1.79 -23.14
CA LEU A 108 14.03 1.59 -21.74
C LEU A 108 15.02 0.42 -21.69
N THR A 109 16.30 0.77 -21.69
CA THR A 109 17.41 -0.18 -21.73
C THR A 109 17.24 -1.31 -20.71
N ASP A 110 17.79 -2.48 -21.04
CA ASP A 110 17.90 -3.61 -20.12
C ASP A 110 18.54 -3.20 -18.79
N SER A 111 19.33 -2.13 -18.72
CA SER A 111 19.87 -1.54 -17.49
C SER A 111 18.79 -0.97 -16.55
N GLN A 112 17.78 -0.28 -17.09
CA GLN A 112 16.64 0.21 -16.31
C GLN A 112 15.65 -0.91 -15.97
N LEU A 113 15.56 -1.93 -16.83
CA LEU A 113 14.73 -3.10 -16.64
C LEU A 113 15.37 -4.15 -15.70
N SER A 114 16.70 -4.24 -15.66
CA SER A 114 17.45 -5.20 -14.84
C SER A 114 17.55 -4.78 -13.37
N GLY A 115 17.26 -3.53 -13.03
CA GLY A 115 17.05 -3.10 -11.64
C GLY A 115 15.97 -3.93 -10.92
N GLU A 116 14.98 -4.43 -11.68
CA GLU A 116 13.95 -5.36 -11.20
C GLU A 116 14.37 -6.85 -11.23
N GLN A 117 15.48 -7.19 -11.88
CA GLN A 117 15.86 -8.58 -12.20
C GLN A 117 17.23 -9.01 -11.63
N SER A 118 18.11 -8.10 -11.23
CA SER A 118 19.30 -8.41 -10.43
C SER A 118 18.95 -8.93 -9.02
N SER A 119 17.66 -8.96 -8.65
CA SER A 119 17.17 -9.70 -7.50
C SER A 119 16.72 -11.13 -7.81
N ARG A 120 16.64 -11.55 -9.09
CA ARG A 120 16.19 -12.87 -9.54
C ARG A 120 17.32 -13.82 -9.97
N ASP A 121 18.45 -13.32 -10.45
CA ASP A 121 19.53 -14.23 -10.89
C ASP A 121 20.47 -14.66 -9.74
N ALA A 122 20.39 -14.00 -8.58
CA ALA A 122 20.88 -14.54 -7.31
C ALA A 122 19.89 -15.54 -6.66
N GLU A 123 18.76 -15.81 -7.33
CA GLU A 123 17.59 -16.55 -6.84
C GLU A 123 17.35 -17.86 -7.64
N GLN A 124 18.40 -18.50 -8.17
CA GLN A 124 18.32 -19.89 -8.64
C GLN A 124 18.57 -20.94 -7.54
N ALA A 125 18.73 -20.52 -6.29
CA ALA A 125 18.59 -21.38 -5.12
C ALA A 125 17.22 -21.12 -4.44
N LYS A 126 16.18 -21.77 -4.97
CA LYS A 126 14.81 -21.90 -4.43
C LYS A 126 14.81 -22.09 -2.88
N PRO A 127 13.81 -21.57 -2.14
CA PRO A 127 12.47 -22.14 -2.22
C PRO A 127 11.33 -21.14 -2.45
N GLU A 128 10.27 -21.70 -3.02
CA GLU A 128 9.02 -21.10 -3.47
C GLU A 128 8.26 -20.37 -2.36
N GLY A 129 7.77 -19.16 -2.68
CA GLY A 129 6.64 -18.55 -1.95
C GLY A 129 6.73 -17.05 -1.64
N ALA A 130 7.80 -16.35 -2.01
CA ALA A 130 7.95 -14.93 -1.68
C ALA A 130 7.41 -14.02 -2.79
N ASN A 131 6.18 -13.53 -2.61
CA ASN A 131 5.59 -12.42 -3.34
C ASN A 131 6.58 -11.25 -3.47
N ASN A 132 6.62 -10.58 -4.63
CA ASN A 132 7.38 -9.37 -4.93
C ASN A 132 7.47 -8.38 -3.74
N ALA A 133 8.40 -8.63 -2.83
CA ALA A 133 8.57 -7.84 -1.63
C ALA A 133 9.32 -6.58 -2.06
N GLU A 134 8.60 -5.46 -2.14
CA GLU A 134 9.21 -4.14 -2.32
C GLU A 134 10.42 -4.02 -1.40
N ARG A 135 11.54 -3.53 -1.94
CA ARG A 135 12.78 -3.38 -1.18
C ARG A 135 12.50 -2.57 0.10
N PRO A 136 13.00 -3.02 1.27
CA PRO A 136 12.82 -2.28 2.50
C PRO A 136 13.38 -0.87 2.37
N LEU A 137 12.71 0.11 2.98
CA LEU A 137 13.12 1.52 2.93
C LEU A 137 14.59 1.72 3.37
N SER A 138 15.03 0.94 4.36
CA SER A 138 16.40 0.96 4.88
C SER A 138 17.46 0.50 3.87
N LEU A 139 17.07 -0.31 2.88
CA LEU A 139 17.99 -0.78 1.84
C LEU A 139 18.18 0.28 0.75
N GLU A 140 17.17 1.10 0.48
CA GLU A 140 17.21 2.13 -0.57
C GLU A 140 17.91 3.41 -0.10
N PHE A 141 17.64 3.85 1.13
CA PHE A 141 18.13 5.13 1.64
C PHE A 141 19.07 5.00 2.85
N GLY A 142 19.44 3.76 3.19
CA GLY A 142 20.22 3.46 4.39
C GLY A 142 19.37 3.42 5.66
N GLU A 143 19.99 3.07 6.78
CA GLU A 143 19.28 2.90 8.06
C GLU A 143 18.85 4.24 8.68
N GLN A 144 19.51 5.34 8.30
CA GLN A 144 19.25 6.66 8.85
C GLN A 144 17.84 7.16 8.54
N ILE A 145 17.28 6.84 7.37
CA ILE A 145 15.89 7.21 7.03
C ILE A 145 14.87 6.66 8.02
N ILE A 146 15.15 5.49 8.62
CA ILE A 146 14.27 4.86 9.60
C ILE A 146 14.31 5.62 10.93
N ILE A 147 15.50 6.05 11.32
CA ILE A 147 15.72 6.85 12.53
C ILE A 147 15.03 8.21 12.36
N ASP A 148 15.22 8.86 11.21
CA ASP A 148 14.62 10.16 10.91
C ASP A 148 13.09 10.07 10.79
N LEU A 149 12.57 8.98 10.20
CA LEU A 149 11.13 8.70 10.16
C LEU A 149 10.56 8.56 11.58
N ALA A 150 11.23 7.81 12.46
CA ALA A 150 10.81 7.69 13.85
C ALA A 150 10.88 9.04 14.58
N ALA A 151 11.91 9.84 14.32
CA ALA A 151 12.06 11.18 14.88
C ALA A 151 10.94 12.13 14.43
N GLU A 152 10.58 12.15 13.14
CA GLU A 152 9.46 12.96 12.64
C GLU A 152 8.12 12.51 13.26
N ILE A 153 7.85 11.19 13.33
CA ILE A 153 6.64 10.66 13.95
C ILE A 153 6.55 11.03 15.44
N SER A 154 7.69 11.06 16.14
CA SER A 154 7.74 11.41 17.56
C SER A 154 7.25 12.83 17.86
N LYS A 155 7.34 13.74 16.88
CA LYS A 155 6.86 15.14 16.99
C LYS A 155 5.33 15.25 17.03
N HIS A 156 4.61 14.17 16.67
CA HIS A 156 3.15 14.17 16.56
C HIS A 156 2.53 13.14 17.52
N PRO A 157 2.27 13.50 18.80
CA PRO A 157 1.66 12.61 19.81
C PRO A 157 0.36 11.97 19.37
N VAL A 158 -0.51 12.76 18.72
CA VAL A 158 -1.80 12.30 18.19
C VAL A 158 -1.61 11.10 17.26
N PHE A 159 -0.57 11.10 16.43
CA PHE A 159 -0.35 10.04 15.46
C PHE A 159 0.07 8.71 16.09
N HIS A 160 0.82 8.75 17.19
CA HIS A 160 1.33 7.52 17.81
C HIS A 160 0.49 7.03 18.99
N ASP A 161 -0.35 7.88 19.58
CA ASP A 161 -1.23 7.53 20.70
C ASP A 161 -2.44 6.67 20.30
N TYR A 162 -2.83 6.64 19.03
CA TYR A 162 -3.82 5.70 18.53
C TYR A 162 -3.18 4.44 17.93
N ASP A 163 -3.83 3.30 18.10
CA ASP A 163 -3.38 2.02 17.52
C ASP A 163 -3.88 1.85 16.08
N TYR A 164 -3.49 2.77 15.20
CA TYR A 164 -3.87 2.74 13.78
C TYR A 164 -3.42 1.45 13.05
N MET A 165 -2.56 0.64 13.68
CA MET A 165 -1.99 -0.57 13.10
C MET A 165 -3.01 -1.69 12.87
N LYS A 166 -4.06 -1.74 13.69
CA LYS A 166 -5.09 -2.78 13.60
C LYS A 166 -6.12 -2.46 12.54
N ASP A 167 -6.54 -1.20 12.49
CA ASP A 167 -7.74 -0.80 11.74
C ASP A 167 -7.40 -0.24 10.35
N HIS A 168 -6.17 0.22 10.12
CA HIS A 168 -5.79 0.94 8.90
C HIS A 168 -4.62 0.27 8.18
N PRO A 169 -4.89 -0.65 7.22
CA PRO A 169 -3.84 -1.32 6.48
C PRO A 169 -3.03 -0.36 5.60
N THR A 170 -3.68 0.68 5.09
CA THR A 170 -3.08 1.72 4.24
C THR A 170 -3.12 3.09 4.91
N THR A 171 -2.39 4.06 4.34
CA THR A 171 -2.42 5.46 4.79
C THR A 171 -3.75 6.12 4.48
N ASP A 172 -4.43 5.66 3.43
CA ASP A 172 -5.68 6.22 2.92
C ASP A 172 -6.86 5.84 3.81
N ASP A 173 -6.68 4.82 4.65
CA ASP A 173 -7.68 4.39 5.62
C ASP A 173 -7.63 5.25 6.91
N LEU A 174 -6.57 6.03 7.15
CA LEU A 174 -6.40 6.81 8.38
C LEU A 174 -7.47 7.91 8.49
N PRO A 175 -7.86 8.36 9.70
CA PRO A 175 -8.67 9.56 9.86
C PRO A 175 -8.02 10.77 9.18
N GLU A 176 -8.84 11.69 8.66
CA GLU A 176 -8.37 12.86 7.89
C GLU A 176 -7.28 13.66 8.63
N GLU A 177 -7.44 13.88 9.93
CA GLU A 177 -6.43 14.55 10.76
C GLU A 177 -5.09 13.80 10.80
N ALA A 178 -5.13 12.46 10.86
CA ALA A 178 -3.94 11.62 10.87
C ALA A 178 -3.29 11.52 9.48
N GLN A 179 -4.08 11.54 8.41
CA GLN A 179 -3.58 11.61 7.03
C GLN A 179 -2.78 12.90 6.81
N ALA A 180 -3.33 14.05 7.21
CA ALA A 180 -2.64 15.34 7.07
C ALA A 180 -1.31 15.38 7.84
N ILE A 181 -1.26 14.78 9.03
CA ILE A 181 -0.02 14.63 9.80
C ILE A 181 0.97 13.72 9.07
N TRP A 182 0.50 12.57 8.57
CA TRP A 182 1.34 11.63 7.83
C TRP A 182 1.95 12.26 6.57
N ASP A 183 1.15 12.99 5.79
CA ASP A 183 1.63 13.71 4.62
C ASP A 183 2.67 14.77 4.97
N SER A 184 2.51 15.44 6.12
CA SER A 184 3.52 16.38 6.63
C SER A 184 4.84 15.67 6.97
N ILE A 185 4.78 14.49 7.59
CA ILE A 185 5.94 13.65 7.91
C ILE A 185 6.66 13.23 6.62
N ILE A 186 5.93 12.71 5.64
CA ILE A 186 6.49 12.27 4.35
C ILE A 186 7.11 13.43 3.60
N ARG A 187 6.45 14.60 3.56
CA ARG A 187 6.99 15.81 2.93
C ARG A 187 8.29 16.25 3.57
N ASN A 188 8.43 16.14 4.90
CA ASN A 188 9.68 16.45 5.58
C ASN A 188 10.78 15.42 5.28
N LEU A 189 10.44 14.13 5.24
CA LEU A 189 11.39 13.08 4.84
C LEU A 189 11.88 13.25 3.40
N GLN A 190 10.98 13.60 2.48
CA GLN A 190 11.31 13.79 1.06
C GLN A 190 12.30 14.95 0.83
N LYS A 191 12.33 15.96 1.71
CA LYS A 191 13.34 17.04 1.65
C LYS A 191 14.76 16.52 1.87
N THR A 192 14.93 15.54 2.75
CA THR A 192 16.24 14.95 3.07
C THR A 192 16.56 13.76 2.17
N TYR A 193 15.53 12.97 1.84
CA TYR A 193 15.63 11.72 1.10
C TYR A 193 14.75 11.80 -0.15
N ASN A 194 15.31 12.36 -1.23
CA ASN A 194 14.59 12.48 -2.50
C ASN A 194 14.15 11.08 -2.99
N GLY A 195 12.85 10.89 -3.20
CA GLY A 195 12.27 9.60 -3.58
C GLY A 195 11.74 8.74 -2.42
N ALA A 196 11.83 9.20 -1.17
CA ALA A 196 11.15 8.55 -0.06
C ALA A 196 9.64 8.55 -0.31
N CYS A 197 9.00 7.37 -0.32
CA CYS A 197 7.58 7.26 -0.60
C CYS A 197 6.74 6.91 0.63
N SER A 198 5.54 7.50 0.69
CA SER A 198 4.56 7.34 1.77
C SER A 198 4.32 5.86 2.11
N ARG A 199 4.05 5.03 1.11
CA ARG A 199 3.76 3.61 1.29
C ARG A 199 4.91 2.81 1.91
N LYS A 200 6.15 3.02 1.46
CA LYS A 200 7.32 2.28 2.02
C LYS A 200 7.63 2.75 3.44
N ALA A 201 7.55 4.05 3.68
CA ALA A 201 7.68 4.62 5.02
C ALA A 201 6.61 4.09 5.96
N TRP A 202 5.35 4.00 5.51
CA TRP A 202 4.25 3.45 6.29
C TRP A 202 4.53 2.01 6.67
N ARG A 203 4.82 1.15 5.68
CA ARG A 203 5.14 -0.26 5.94
C ARG A 203 6.35 -0.41 6.88
N ALA A 204 7.40 0.38 6.69
CA ALA A 204 8.57 0.36 7.56
C ALA A 204 8.20 0.72 9.00
N TYR A 205 7.42 1.79 9.19
CA TYR A 205 6.92 2.19 10.50
C TYR A 205 6.03 1.12 11.15
N ARG A 206 5.09 0.53 10.39
CA ARG A 206 4.23 -0.55 10.89
C ARG A 206 5.06 -1.73 11.40
N ASN A 207 6.06 -2.15 10.64
CA ASN A 207 6.96 -3.24 11.00
C ASN A 207 7.80 -2.90 12.24
N LEU A 208 8.27 -1.65 12.38
CA LEU A 208 9.00 -1.20 13.56
C LEU A 208 8.12 -1.19 14.80
N ARG A 209 6.88 -0.67 14.68
CA ARG A 209 5.93 -0.60 15.80
C ARG A 209 5.49 -1.98 16.27
N SER A 210 5.20 -2.90 15.34
CA SER A 210 4.80 -4.27 15.69
C SER A 210 5.95 -5.08 16.33
N SER A 211 7.18 -4.84 15.89
CA SER A 211 8.38 -5.50 16.44
C SER A 211 8.97 -4.80 17.67
N TYR A 212 8.49 -3.60 18.03
CA TYR A 212 9.10 -2.77 19.08
C TYR A 212 9.28 -3.51 20.41
N ASN A 213 8.28 -4.27 20.85
CA ASN A 213 8.31 -4.97 22.13
C ASN A 213 8.94 -6.36 22.07
N THR A 214 9.17 -6.91 20.88
CA THR A 214 9.56 -8.31 20.69
C THR A 214 10.98 -8.43 20.16
N ARG A 215 11.27 -7.79 19.02
CA ARG A 215 12.50 -7.97 18.25
C ARG A 215 13.02 -6.66 17.66
N CYS A 216 12.88 -5.56 18.37
CA CYS A 216 13.39 -4.26 17.91
C CYS A 216 14.93 -4.25 17.95
N PRO A 217 15.62 -4.01 16.82
CA PRO A 217 17.07 -3.82 16.81
C PRO A 217 17.49 -2.69 17.77
N ALA A 218 18.60 -2.90 18.49
CA ALA A 218 19.06 -1.97 19.54
C ALA A 218 19.22 -0.53 19.02
N LYS A 219 19.72 -0.36 17.79
CA LYS A 219 19.90 0.94 17.11
C LYS A 219 18.64 1.78 16.96
N TYR A 220 17.45 1.18 16.95
CA TYR A 220 16.19 1.93 16.80
C TYR A 220 15.48 2.17 18.13
N LYS A 221 15.95 1.58 19.23
CA LYS A 221 15.27 1.63 20.53
C LYS A 221 15.15 3.06 21.06
N ASP A 222 16.23 3.84 20.94
CA ASP A 222 16.27 5.20 21.44
C ASP A 222 15.36 6.12 20.62
N ALA A 223 15.41 5.99 19.28
CA ALA A 223 14.54 6.72 18.37
C ALA A 223 13.05 6.39 18.59
N LEU A 224 12.73 5.18 19.04
CA LEU A 224 11.37 4.71 19.33
C LEU A 224 10.97 4.82 20.80
N ALA A 225 11.77 5.45 21.66
CA ALA A 225 11.50 5.55 23.10
C ALA A 225 10.16 6.27 23.39
N PHE A 226 9.69 7.13 22.49
CA PHE A 226 8.39 7.81 22.60
C PHE A 226 7.20 6.82 22.63
N LEU A 227 7.33 5.63 22.03
CA LEU A 227 6.27 4.60 22.08
C LEU A 227 6.02 4.08 23.50
N ASN A 228 7.03 4.10 24.38
CA ASN A 228 6.83 3.75 25.79
C ASN A 228 5.98 4.78 26.52
N GLN A 229 6.14 6.06 26.19
CA GLN A 229 5.34 7.14 26.78
C GLN A 229 3.89 7.03 26.33
N SER A 230 3.68 6.74 25.04
CA SER A 230 2.36 6.49 24.46
C SER A 230 1.60 5.36 25.16
N LYS A 231 2.25 4.22 25.36
CA LYS A 231 1.66 3.09 26.11
C LYS A 231 1.31 3.46 27.55
N LYS A 232 2.16 4.24 28.22
CA LYS A 232 1.87 4.72 29.57
C LYS A 232 0.61 5.61 29.57
N ARG A 233 0.47 6.51 28.59
CA ARG A 233 -0.72 7.36 28.43
C ARG A 233 -1.98 6.52 28.20
N GLN A 234 -1.92 5.53 27.31
CA GLN A 234 -3.04 4.62 27.05
C GLN A 234 -3.45 3.86 28.32
N ALA A 235 -2.48 3.34 29.08
CA ALA A 235 -2.74 2.64 30.34
C ALA A 235 -3.39 3.56 31.40
N THR A 236 -2.94 4.80 31.53
CA THR A 236 -3.54 5.77 32.46
C THR A 236 -4.95 6.18 32.04
N SER A 237 -5.21 6.35 30.75
CA SER A 237 -6.55 6.69 30.24
C SER A 237 -7.55 5.56 30.47
N ALA A 238 -7.11 4.29 30.35
CA ALA A 238 -7.96 3.14 30.66
C ALA A 238 -8.42 3.13 32.13
N ILE A 239 -7.50 3.36 33.08
CA ILE A 239 -7.79 3.39 34.51
C ILE A 239 -8.75 4.53 34.88
N ASN A 240 -8.54 5.72 34.30
CA ASN A 240 -9.41 6.87 34.56
C ASN A 240 -10.83 6.66 34.01
N ASN A 241 -10.97 6.01 32.85
CA ASN A 241 -12.27 5.69 32.28
C ASN A 241 -13.04 4.64 33.11
N GLU A 242 -12.35 3.67 33.71
CA GLU A 242 -12.98 2.71 34.63
C GLU A 242 -13.44 3.37 35.94
N SER A 243 -12.65 4.31 36.47
CA SER A 243 -12.95 4.97 37.75
C SER A 243 -14.19 5.88 37.68
N ASN A 244 -14.46 6.48 36.52
CA ASN A 244 -15.62 7.36 36.33
C ASN A 244 -16.93 6.61 36.03
N SER A 245 -16.89 5.28 35.87
CA SER A 245 -18.07 4.44 35.63
C SER A 245 -18.70 3.89 36.92
N ALA A 246 -18.10 4.16 38.09
CA ALA A 246 -18.46 3.53 39.35
C ALA A 246 -19.57 4.24 40.17
N ASP A 247 -20.10 5.39 39.73
CA ASP A 247 -21.19 6.10 40.43
C ASP A 247 -22.61 5.65 40.04
N GLY A 248 -22.73 4.53 39.31
CA GLY A 248 -24.00 3.89 39.01
C GLY A 248 -24.44 2.87 40.08
N GLU A 249 -25.19 3.36 41.07
CA GLU A 249 -26.19 2.63 41.88
C GLU A 249 -25.71 1.40 42.70
N PRO A 250 -25.77 1.45 44.05
CA PRO A 250 -25.31 0.36 44.92
C PRO A 250 -26.24 -0.86 44.85
N LYS A 251 -25.94 -1.82 43.97
CA LYS A 251 -26.51 -3.17 44.06
C LYS A 251 -25.99 -3.85 45.33
N ARG A 252 -26.89 -4.04 46.29
CA ARG A 252 -26.71 -4.79 47.55
C ARG A 252 -25.96 -6.12 47.31
N LYS A 253 -24.71 -6.21 47.75
CA LYS A 253 -23.95 -7.46 47.85
C LYS A 253 -24.44 -8.27 49.05
N THR A 254 -25.04 -9.42 48.80
CA THR A 254 -25.16 -10.52 49.75
C THR A 254 -23.77 -11.05 50.08
N ARG A 255 -23.42 -11.06 51.37
CA ARG A 255 -22.19 -11.66 51.90
C ARG A 255 -22.29 -13.18 51.74
N SER A 256 -21.42 -13.78 50.93
CA SER A 256 -21.08 -15.20 51.05
C SER A 256 -19.58 -15.29 51.34
N SER A 257 -19.25 -15.75 52.55
CA SER A 257 -17.90 -16.05 52.96
C SER A 257 -17.51 -17.42 52.43
N GLY A 258 -16.43 -17.48 51.65
CA GLY A 258 -15.84 -18.74 51.23
C GLY A 258 -14.43 -18.50 50.72
N ALA A 259 -13.45 -18.65 51.62
CA ALA A 259 -12.06 -18.76 51.25
C ALA A 259 -11.88 -20.00 50.37
N SER A 260 -11.32 -19.86 49.17
CA SER A 260 -10.64 -20.98 48.52
C SER A 260 -9.59 -20.52 47.52
N VAL A 261 -8.55 -21.34 47.50
CA VAL A 261 -7.24 -21.17 46.90
C VAL A 261 -7.30 -21.38 45.39
N ARG A 262 -6.42 -20.68 44.67
CA ARG A 262 -6.18 -20.81 43.21
C ARG A 262 -6.00 -22.26 42.77
N ILE A 263 -6.69 -22.68 41.70
CA ILE A 263 -6.12 -23.50 40.60
C ILE A 263 -6.78 -23.09 39.28
N ASN A 264 -5.94 -22.84 38.26
CA ASN A 264 -6.29 -22.66 36.86
C ASN A 264 -6.64 -24.02 36.23
N TYR A 265 -7.82 -24.16 35.62
CA TYR A 265 -8.03 -25.14 34.56
C TYR A 265 -8.93 -24.61 33.45
N ASN A 266 -8.45 -24.88 32.25
CA ASN A 266 -9.06 -24.80 30.93
C ASN A 266 -9.98 -26.01 30.74
N GLU A 267 -11.22 -25.82 30.27
CA GLU A 267 -11.87 -26.62 29.21
C GLU A 267 -13.39 -26.37 29.11
N ASN A 268 -13.87 -26.52 27.88
CA ASN A 268 -15.25 -26.43 27.43
C ASN A 268 -16.24 -27.26 28.28
N SER A 269 -17.43 -26.71 28.52
CA SER A 269 -18.64 -27.53 28.63
C SER A 269 -19.88 -26.71 28.30
N VAL A 270 -20.73 -27.34 27.49
CA VAL A 270 -22.07 -26.96 27.08
C VAL A 270 -23.01 -26.99 28.28
N GLY A 271 -23.93 -26.04 28.37
CA GLY A 271 -25.00 -26.03 29.37
C GLY A 271 -26.01 -24.93 29.06
N GLU A 272 -27.15 -25.38 28.54
CA GLU A 272 -28.38 -24.62 28.32
C GLU A 272 -28.87 -23.94 29.60
N ASP A 273 -29.49 -22.76 29.47
CA ASP A 273 -30.63 -22.29 30.27
C ASP A 273 -31.06 -20.92 29.73
N TYR A 274 -32.02 -20.93 28.79
CA TYR A 274 -32.68 -19.72 28.29
C TYR A 274 -34.00 -19.55 29.06
N VAL A 275 -34.05 -18.57 29.95
CA VAL A 275 -35.25 -18.24 30.74
C VAL A 275 -36.00 -17.11 30.03
N ASP A 276 -37.28 -17.37 29.78
CA ASP A 276 -38.31 -16.45 29.29
C ASP A 276 -38.32 -15.09 30.00
N ILE A 277 -38.25 -14.02 29.23
CA ILE A 277 -38.77 -12.70 29.62
C ILE A 277 -39.60 -12.16 28.46
N MET A 278 -40.88 -12.49 28.47
CA MET A 278 -41.93 -11.81 27.73
C MET A 278 -42.18 -10.44 28.38
N GLY A 279 -41.74 -9.37 27.72
CA GLY A 279 -42.02 -8.00 28.08
C GLY A 279 -43.09 -7.41 27.17
N ASP A 280 -44.25 -7.11 27.76
CA ASP A 280 -45.39 -6.43 27.15
C ASP A 280 -45.00 -5.06 26.54
N PHE A 281 -45.27 -4.88 25.24
CA PHE A 281 -45.31 -3.57 24.60
C PHE A 281 -46.75 -3.26 24.15
N SER A 282 -47.37 -2.29 24.81
CA SER A 282 -48.62 -1.68 24.35
C SER A 282 -48.35 -0.72 23.17
N PRO A 283 -49.24 -0.64 22.16
CA PRO A 283 -49.03 0.17 20.98
C PRO A 283 -49.44 1.63 21.18
N VAL A 284 -48.50 2.55 20.92
CA VAL A 284 -48.76 4.00 20.86
C VAL A 284 -49.09 4.41 19.43
N GLY A 285 -50.29 4.99 19.27
CA GLY A 285 -50.56 6.19 18.48
C GLY A 285 -50.13 6.21 17.01
N SER A 286 -51.06 5.89 16.12
CA SER A 286 -51.03 6.18 14.69
C SER A 286 -51.05 7.71 14.45
N VAL A 287 -49.99 8.26 13.85
CA VAL A 287 -49.93 9.66 13.39
C VAL A 287 -49.85 9.67 11.86
N ALA A 288 -50.78 10.40 11.25
CA ALA A 288 -50.98 10.51 9.81
C ALA A 288 -49.79 11.16 9.07
N PRO A 289 -49.52 10.79 7.81
CA PRO A 289 -48.44 11.38 7.03
C PRO A 289 -48.81 12.80 6.53
N PRO A 290 -47.86 13.75 6.52
CA PRO A 290 -48.07 15.08 5.95
C PRO A 290 -48.10 15.04 4.42
N SER A 291 -48.99 15.85 3.85
CA SER A 291 -49.27 16.01 2.42
C SER A 291 -48.09 16.59 1.62
N PRO A 292 -48.02 16.32 0.29
CA PRO A 292 -46.93 16.76 -0.56
C PRO A 292 -46.96 18.27 -0.87
N PRO A 293 -45.80 18.89 -1.17
CA PRO A 293 -45.70 20.32 -1.43
C PRO A 293 -46.33 20.70 -2.78
N ARG A 294 -47.06 21.82 -2.75
CA ARG A 294 -47.72 22.44 -3.90
C ARG A 294 -46.71 23.00 -4.89
N LEU A 295 -46.91 22.64 -6.16
CA LEU A 295 -46.35 23.28 -7.35
C LEU A 295 -46.80 24.75 -7.41
N PHE A 296 -45.85 25.68 -7.42
CA PHE A 296 -46.06 27.04 -7.91
C PHE A 296 -45.38 27.21 -9.26
N GLY A 297 -46.19 27.62 -10.23
CA GLY A 297 -45.80 27.97 -11.58
C GLY A 297 -45.13 29.35 -11.71
N PRO A 298 -44.98 29.82 -12.96
CA PRO A 298 -43.88 30.65 -13.41
C PRO A 298 -44.17 32.15 -13.30
N ASN A 299 -43.11 32.96 -13.21
CA ASN A 299 -42.92 34.24 -13.93
C ASN A 299 -41.89 35.13 -13.22
N ASN A 300 -40.89 35.58 -13.99
CA ASN A 300 -40.35 36.95 -14.05
C ASN A 300 -38.82 36.97 -14.28
N MET A 301 -38.44 37.01 -15.56
CA MET A 301 -37.23 37.71 -15.98
C MET A 301 -37.40 39.22 -15.80
N PRO A 302 -36.33 39.94 -15.42
CA PRO A 302 -35.92 41.12 -16.21
C PRO A 302 -34.37 41.25 -16.24
N PRO A 303 -33.77 42.31 -16.83
CA PRO A 303 -33.13 42.23 -18.13
C PRO A 303 -31.60 42.40 -18.10
N LEU A 304 -31.00 42.07 -19.24
CA LEU A 304 -29.63 42.39 -19.65
C LEU A 304 -29.26 43.86 -19.39
N ILE A 305 -28.19 44.08 -18.62
CA ILE A 305 -27.44 45.33 -18.61
C ILE A 305 -25.98 45.00 -18.88
N SER A 306 -25.54 45.35 -20.10
CA SER A 306 -24.12 45.55 -20.41
C SER A 306 -23.61 46.81 -19.70
N PRO A 307 -22.31 46.85 -19.39
CA PRO A 307 -21.57 48.04 -19.78
C PRO A 307 -20.26 47.71 -20.50
N SER A 308 -20.11 48.43 -21.61
CA SER A 308 -18.86 48.61 -22.33
C SER A 308 -17.92 49.55 -21.59
N ARG A 309 -16.62 49.30 -21.79
CA ARG A 309 -15.51 50.26 -21.98
C ARG A 309 -15.00 51.13 -20.81
N GLN A 310 -13.66 51.23 -20.85
CA GLN A 310 -12.74 52.27 -20.36
C GLN A 310 -12.19 52.17 -18.93
N ARG A 311 -10.89 51.83 -18.84
CA ARG A 311 -9.76 52.71 -18.42
C ARG A 311 -8.50 51.82 -18.31
N VAL A 312 -7.58 51.88 -19.27
CA VAL A 312 -6.34 52.68 -19.22
C VAL A 312 -5.87 52.96 -17.79
N ALA A 313 -4.92 52.14 -17.32
CA ALA A 313 -3.96 52.53 -16.29
C ALA A 313 -2.62 51.85 -16.62
N GLN A 314 -1.71 52.65 -17.18
CA GLN A 314 -0.28 52.34 -17.24
C GLN A 314 0.21 52.04 -15.82
N ARG A 315 0.69 50.82 -15.59
CA ARG A 315 1.52 50.52 -14.42
C ARG A 315 2.96 50.32 -14.89
N ARG A 316 3.81 51.05 -14.19
CA ARG A 316 5.23 51.29 -14.41
C ARG A 316 6.03 49.99 -14.39
N GLN A 317 6.98 49.91 -15.31
CA GLN A 317 8.10 48.97 -15.24
C GLN A 317 8.94 49.28 -14.00
N PRO A 318 9.38 48.28 -13.22
CA PRO A 318 10.51 48.46 -12.32
C PRO A 318 11.82 48.35 -13.11
N ASP A 319 12.70 49.30 -12.84
CA ASP A 319 14.01 49.49 -13.44
C ASP A 319 14.88 48.23 -13.38
N ILE A 320 15.51 47.96 -14.52
CA ILE A 320 16.65 47.07 -14.68
C ILE A 320 17.81 47.72 -13.92
N VAL A 321 18.20 47.12 -12.80
CA VAL A 321 19.44 47.48 -12.11
C VAL A 321 20.55 46.59 -12.66
N ASP A 322 21.47 47.24 -13.38
CA ASP A 322 22.78 46.75 -13.77
C ASP A 322 23.52 46.15 -12.56
N ILE A 323 23.80 44.85 -12.61
CA ILE A 323 24.83 44.22 -11.77
C ILE A 323 25.95 43.77 -12.70
N GLN A 324 26.70 44.76 -13.19
CA GLN A 324 28.06 44.59 -13.69
C GLN A 324 28.97 45.59 -12.99
N SER A 325 29.46 45.24 -11.80
CA SER A 325 30.71 45.75 -11.23
C SER A 325 30.85 45.18 -9.83
N LEU A 326 31.76 44.23 -9.66
CA LEU A 326 32.66 44.12 -8.50
C LEU A 326 33.61 42.95 -8.79
N SER A 327 34.59 43.26 -9.62
CA SER A 327 35.84 42.53 -9.71
C SER A 327 36.74 42.93 -8.53
N ALA A 328 37.57 41.98 -8.11
CA ALA A 328 38.78 42.14 -7.32
C ALA A 328 38.63 42.40 -5.81
N ARG A 329 38.87 41.35 -5.01
CA ARG A 329 39.93 41.26 -3.98
C ARG A 329 39.63 40.10 -3.03
N HIS A 330 40.40 39.01 -3.14
CA HIS A 330 41.16 38.42 -2.03
C HIS A 330 41.78 37.08 -2.49
N SER A 331 43.02 37.18 -2.98
CA SER A 331 43.98 36.10 -2.90
C SER A 331 44.86 36.37 -1.68
N ALA A 332 44.86 35.47 -0.69
CA ALA A 332 46.01 35.25 0.19
C ALA A 332 45.77 34.03 1.10
N LEU A 333 46.64 33.04 0.93
CA LEU A 333 47.25 32.22 1.98
C LEU A 333 46.34 31.27 2.79
N GLN A 334 46.39 29.99 2.43
CA GLN A 334 46.80 28.95 3.39
C GLN A 334 47.33 27.71 2.65
N GLU A 335 48.65 27.55 2.68
CA GLU A 335 49.35 26.31 2.35
C GLU A 335 49.36 25.37 3.57
N HIS A 336 49.30 24.06 3.31
CA HIS A 336 49.96 22.92 3.99
C HIS A 336 49.09 21.64 3.97
N PRO A 337 49.67 20.43 4.11
CA PRO A 337 50.85 19.92 3.42
C PRO A 337 50.61 18.53 2.78
N ARG A 338 51.54 18.20 1.88
CA ARG A 338 51.66 16.96 1.11
C ARG A 338 51.74 15.71 2.02
N ARG A 339 50.97 14.67 1.68
CA ARG A 339 51.18 13.29 2.16
C ARG A 339 52.45 12.70 1.54
N PRO A 340 53.28 11.98 2.31
CA PRO A 340 54.45 11.30 1.78
C PRO A 340 54.07 9.98 1.10
N ALA A 341 54.64 9.77 -0.08
CA ALA A 341 54.75 8.47 -0.73
C ALA A 341 55.71 7.59 0.07
N GLN A 342 55.29 6.38 0.41
CA GLN A 342 56.20 5.32 0.81
C GLN A 342 56.42 4.40 -0.37
N ALA A 343 57.69 4.24 -0.72
CA ALA A 343 58.20 3.28 -1.67
C ALA A 343 59.16 2.33 -0.95
N ILE A 344 59.36 1.18 -1.61
CA ILE A 344 60.48 0.23 -1.47
C ILE A 344 60.33 -0.81 -0.34
N THR A 345 60.13 -2.08 -0.73
CA THR A 345 61.21 -3.08 -0.77
C THR A 345 60.76 -4.34 -1.50
N GLY A 346 61.46 -4.66 -2.58
CA GLY A 346 61.42 -5.98 -3.21
C GLY A 346 62.39 -6.95 -2.52
N GLY A 347 62.14 -8.25 -2.70
CA GLY A 347 63.11 -9.30 -2.39
C GLY A 347 62.54 -10.71 -2.69
N PRO A 348 63.35 -11.67 -3.17
CA PRO A 348 62.92 -12.71 -4.12
C PRO A 348 62.94 -14.15 -3.56
N LEU A 349 62.48 -15.13 -4.36
CA LEU A 349 62.94 -16.53 -4.57
C LEU A 349 61.76 -17.42 -5.05
N ARG A 350 61.66 -17.86 -6.32
CA ARG A 350 62.22 -19.10 -6.93
C ARG A 350 62.16 -20.30 -5.96
N ARG A 351 61.35 -21.36 -6.14
CA ARG A 351 61.25 -22.44 -7.17
C ARG A 351 60.36 -23.57 -6.52
N PRO A 352 60.18 -24.80 -7.07
CA PRO A 352 59.71 -25.22 -8.39
C PRO A 352 58.58 -26.30 -8.32
N ILE A 353 57.91 -26.50 -9.46
CA ILE A 353 57.48 -27.78 -10.09
C ILE A 353 57.17 -28.99 -9.16
N ALA A 354 55.90 -29.43 -9.16
CA ALA A 354 55.57 -30.85 -9.08
C ALA A 354 54.29 -31.15 -9.87
N SER A 355 54.48 -31.79 -11.01
CA SER A 355 53.51 -32.52 -11.80
C SER A 355 52.92 -33.70 -11.02
N SER A 356 51.60 -33.86 -11.02
CA SER A 356 50.95 -35.13 -10.66
C SER A 356 49.67 -35.36 -11.49
N THR A 357 49.88 -36.09 -12.58
CA THR A 357 49.10 -37.25 -13.06
C THR A 357 47.55 -37.16 -13.15
N PRO A 358 46.97 -37.37 -14.35
CA PRO A 358 45.54 -37.58 -14.50
C PRO A 358 45.18 -39.03 -14.13
N ARG A 359 44.24 -39.19 -13.18
CA ARG A 359 43.73 -40.50 -12.76
C ARG A 359 42.67 -40.97 -13.77
N ILE A 360 43.08 -41.87 -14.64
CA ILE A 360 42.19 -42.70 -15.46
C ILE A 360 41.40 -43.62 -14.52
N ILE A 361 40.11 -43.39 -14.36
CA ILE A 361 39.19 -44.35 -13.75
C ILE A 361 38.51 -45.10 -14.89
N GLN A 362 38.87 -46.37 -15.00
CA GLN A 362 38.21 -47.38 -15.81
C GLN A 362 36.73 -47.48 -15.39
N ARG A 363 35.82 -47.40 -16.36
CA ARG A 363 34.46 -47.94 -16.24
C ARG A 363 34.51 -49.42 -16.61
N PRO A 364 34.13 -50.33 -15.71
CA PRO A 364 33.55 -51.60 -16.10
C PRO A 364 32.08 -51.67 -15.70
N GLY A 365 31.30 -52.39 -16.48
CA GLY A 365 30.05 -52.99 -16.01
C GLY A 365 28.78 -52.27 -16.45
N GLN A 366 28.24 -52.74 -17.58
CA GLN A 366 26.80 -52.77 -17.83
C GLN A 366 26.07 -53.29 -16.59
N SER A 367 25.12 -52.50 -16.07
CA SER A 367 24.12 -52.99 -15.14
C SER A 367 22.74 -52.74 -15.73
N VAL A 368 21.99 -53.83 -15.77
CA VAL A 368 20.67 -54.02 -16.37
C VAL A 368 19.66 -53.06 -15.76
N ALA A 369 18.87 -52.41 -16.62
CA ALA A 369 17.74 -51.58 -16.23
C ALA A 369 16.74 -52.38 -15.37
N ARG A 370 16.62 -52.01 -14.09
CA ARG A 370 15.46 -52.36 -13.26
C ARG A 370 14.37 -51.31 -13.48
N PRO A 371 13.10 -51.71 -13.69
CA PRO A 371 11.99 -50.78 -13.80
C PRO A 371 11.73 -50.09 -12.44
N ASN A 372 11.46 -48.78 -12.50
CA ASN A 372 11.03 -47.96 -11.37
C ASN A 372 9.81 -48.60 -10.69
N PRO A 373 9.82 -48.81 -9.35
CA PRO A 373 8.60 -49.12 -8.63
C PRO A 373 7.72 -47.87 -8.64
N THR A 374 6.53 -48.02 -9.21
CA THR A 374 5.42 -47.09 -9.15
C THR A 374 5.26 -46.56 -7.74
N SER A 375 5.60 -45.28 -7.53
CA SER A 375 5.29 -44.55 -6.30
C SER A 375 3.78 -44.40 -6.22
N VAL A 376 3.12 -45.35 -5.54
CA VAL A 376 1.71 -45.25 -5.16
C VAL A 376 1.61 -44.11 -4.15
N GLN A 377 1.19 -42.93 -4.63
CA GLN A 377 0.76 -41.84 -3.77
C GLN A 377 -0.45 -42.34 -2.96
N PRO A 378 -0.44 -42.25 -1.61
CA PRO A 378 -1.62 -42.56 -0.82
C PRO A 378 -2.75 -41.62 -1.25
N ALA A 379 -3.90 -42.22 -1.59
CA ALA A 379 -5.10 -41.49 -1.95
C ALA A 379 -5.40 -40.45 -0.87
N GLN A 380 -5.45 -39.17 -1.24
CA GLN A 380 -5.88 -38.14 -0.31
C GLN A 380 -7.31 -38.45 0.13
N PRO A 381 -7.61 -38.37 1.44
CA PRO A 381 -8.96 -38.58 1.92
C PRO A 381 -9.89 -37.61 1.20
N ALA A 382 -10.99 -38.13 0.65
CA ALA A 382 -12.00 -37.31 0.02
C ALA A 382 -12.41 -36.21 0.99
N SER A 383 -12.19 -34.95 0.60
CA SER A 383 -12.60 -33.80 1.38
C SER A 383 -14.10 -33.89 1.62
N ASP A 384 -14.49 -33.75 2.89
CA ASP A 384 -15.88 -33.76 3.33
C ASP A 384 -16.72 -32.81 2.45
N PRO A 385 -17.80 -33.28 1.81
CA PRO A 385 -18.63 -32.43 0.96
C PRO A 385 -19.16 -31.18 1.68
N ASP A 386 -19.33 -31.24 3.00
CA ASP A 386 -19.77 -30.10 3.81
C ASP A 386 -18.70 -29.00 3.91
N ASP A 387 -17.43 -29.40 3.91
CA ASP A 387 -16.28 -28.48 3.94
C ASP A 387 -16.10 -27.73 2.61
N ALA A 388 -16.45 -28.38 1.50
CA ALA A 388 -16.40 -27.74 0.18
C ALA A 388 -17.50 -26.70 0.04
N PHE A 389 -18.71 -27.00 0.52
CA PHE A 389 -19.82 -26.05 0.54
C PHE A 389 -19.49 -24.84 1.42
N ARG A 390 -19.00 -25.06 2.63
CA ARG A 390 -18.63 -24.00 3.57
C ARG A 390 -17.54 -23.07 3.00
N ARG A 391 -16.48 -23.62 2.41
CA ARG A 391 -15.42 -22.82 1.77
C ARG A 391 -15.93 -22.00 0.59
N ASN A 392 -16.84 -22.56 -0.21
CA ASN A 392 -17.44 -21.83 -1.33
C ASN A 392 -18.35 -20.69 -0.84
N LEU A 393 -19.09 -20.91 0.25
CA LEU A 393 -19.93 -19.90 0.88
C LEU A 393 -19.10 -18.76 1.48
N GLU A 394 -18.03 -19.08 2.20
CA GLU A 394 -17.08 -18.10 2.77
C GLU A 394 -16.44 -17.25 1.67
N HIS A 395 -16.00 -17.87 0.57
CA HIS A 395 -15.43 -17.17 -0.56
C HIS A 395 -16.46 -16.24 -1.25
N ALA A 396 -17.71 -16.68 -1.40
CA ALA A 396 -18.78 -15.85 -1.96
C ALA A 396 -19.09 -14.64 -1.06
N PHE A 397 -19.13 -14.84 0.26
CA PHE A 397 -19.34 -13.75 1.24
C PHE A 397 -18.20 -12.73 1.21
N MET A 398 -16.95 -13.18 1.18
CA MET A 398 -15.79 -12.28 1.11
C MET A 398 -15.79 -11.45 -0.19
N LYS A 399 -16.28 -12.02 -1.29
CA LYS A 399 -16.42 -11.32 -2.57
C LYS A 399 -17.56 -10.30 -2.58
N LEU A 400 -18.65 -10.57 -1.86
CA LEU A 400 -19.78 -9.65 -1.71
C LEU A 400 -19.42 -8.48 -0.76
N ALA A 401 -18.74 -8.77 0.34
CA ALA A 401 -18.31 -7.79 1.35
C ALA A 401 -17.28 -6.79 0.82
N THR A 402 -16.51 -7.16 -0.21
CA THR A 402 -15.50 -6.29 -0.84
C THR A 402 -16.03 -5.47 -2.02
N SER A 403 -17.33 -5.57 -2.34
CA SER A 403 -17.94 -4.80 -3.43
C SER A 403 -18.38 -3.40 -2.97
N HIS A 404 -18.35 -2.42 -3.87
CA HIS A 404 -18.69 -1.01 -3.58
C HIS A 404 -20.16 -0.82 -3.10
N ASN A 405 -21.02 -1.82 -3.30
CA ASN A 405 -22.40 -1.89 -2.79
C ASN A 405 -22.59 -3.09 -1.84
N ALA A 406 -21.62 -3.33 -0.95
CA ALA A 406 -21.63 -4.50 -0.06
C ALA A 406 -22.95 -4.64 0.72
N GLU A 407 -23.50 -3.56 1.26
CA GLU A 407 -24.75 -3.59 2.03
C GLU A 407 -25.95 -4.01 1.18
N GLU A 408 -26.13 -3.41 -0.01
CA GLU A 408 -27.22 -3.74 -0.93
C GLU A 408 -27.13 -5.20 -1.42
N ASN A 409 -25.91 -5.65 -1.71
CA ASN A 409 -25.65 -6.99 -2.19
C ASN A 409 -25.85 -8.04 -1.09
N ILE A 410 -25.47 -7.74 0.16
CA ILE A 410 -25.75 -8.59 1.33
C ILE A 410 -27.25 -8.64 1.61
N ALA A 411 -27.98 -7.52 1.50
CA ALA A 411 -29.42 -7.49 1.66
C ALA A 411 -30.15 -8.35 0.62
N LYS A 412 -29.76 -8.22 -0.66
CA LYS A 412 -30.29 -9.07 -1.76
C LYS A 412 -29.99 -10.55 -1.54
N PHE A 413 -28.79 -10.88 -1.09
CA PHE A 413 -28.40 -12.26 -0.79
C PHE A 413 -29.23 -12.85 0.36
N LYS A 414 -29.40 -12.12 1.47
CA LYS A 414 -30.25 -12.53 2.59
C LYS A 414 -31.70 -12.75 2.16
N ALA A 415 -32.27 -11.82 1.39
CA ALA A 415 -33.63 -11.95 0.87
C ALA A 415 -33.80 -13.20 0.00
N ASN A 416 -32.79 -13.54 -0.81
CA ASN A 416 -32.84 -14.73 -1.66
C ASN A 416 -32.76 -16.03 -0.85
N ILE A 417 -31.91 -16.10 0.19
CA ILE A 417 -31.85 -17.26 1.10
C ILE A 417 -33.20 -17.47 1.80
N ILE A 418 -33.76 -16.41 2.38
CA ILE A 418 -35.06 -16.49 3.09
C ILE A 418 -36.14 -16.99 2.13
N ARG A 419 -36.19 -16.46 0.90
CA ARG A 419 -37.12 -16.92 -0.13
C ARG A 419 -36.94 -18.41 -0.46
N THR A 420 -35.71 -18.88 -0.63
CA THR A 420 -35.45 -20.30 -0.93
C THR A 420 -35.83 -21.21 0.23
N LEU A 421 -35.56 -20.80 1.48
CA LEU A 421 -35.95 -21.57 2.66
C LEU A 421 -37.47 -21.64 2.83
N ASN A 422 -38.18 -20.53 2.61
CA ASN A 422 -39.65 -20.52 2.66
C ASN A 422 -40.24 -21.44 1.59
N ASN A 423 -39.73 -21.39 0.35
CA ASN A 423 -40.19 -22.28 -0.71
C ASN A 423 -39.96 -23.76 -0.36
N ALA A 424 -38.79 -24.09 0.23
CA ALA A 424 -38.50 -25.46 0.64
C ALA A 424 -39.36 -25.92 1.83
N TYR A 425 -39.75 -24.99 2.71
CA TYR A 425 -40.65 -25.27 3.83
C TYR A 425 -42.09 -25.50 3.36
N ASP A 426 -42.56 -24.76 2.36
CA ASP A 426 -43.89 -24.93 1.77
C ASP A 426 -44.04 -26.24 0.98
N GLU A 427 -42.92 -26.87 0.57
CA GLU A 427 -42.89 -28.17 -0.11
C GLU A 427 -42.92 -29.39 0.84
N ILE A 428 -42.75 -29.18 2.15
CA ILE A 428 -42.77 -30.21 3.20
C ILE A 428 -44.14 -30.20 3.89
#